data_AF-A0A3D5KPB9-F1
#
_entry.id   AF-A0A3D5KPB9-F1
#
_cell.length_a   1.000
_cell.length_b   1.000
_cell.length_c   1.000
_cell.angle_alpha   90.00
_cell.angle_beta   90.00
_cell.angle_gamma   90.00
#
_symmetry.space_group_name_H-M   'P 1'
#
loop_
_entity.id
_entity.type
_entity.pdbx_description
1 polymer ?
#
loop_
_entity_poly.entity_id
_entity_poly.type
_entity_poly.pdbx_seq_one_letter_code
_entity_poly.pdbx_strand_id
1 'polypeptide(L)'
;MANYGKITQVIGPVVDVAFDEPGATLPNILDSLEVTKADGTRVVLECQTHLGEDRVRTVAMDGTEGLVRGMKVTDTGMPIKMPIGDDIKGRLFNVIGEAIDGIEQPKGEQSLPIHRSAPSYENLSTSSEVLFTGIKVIDLIEPYSKGGKIGLFGGAGVGKTVLIQELINNIAKAYAGLSVFAGVGERTREGNDLLREMIEAGIVDYGPEFNKSLHAGGWDLSKVDKKRLADSKATFVFGQMNEPPGARARVALSGLTVAEYFRDGDGKGKGKDILFFIDNIFRFTQAGSEVSALLGRMPSAVGYQPTLATEMGIMQERITSTKNGSITSVQA
;
A
#
# COMPACT_ATOMS: atom_id res chain seq x y z
N MET A 1 -6.65 -8.87 27.01
CA MET A 1 -5.99 -7.83 27.83
C MET A 1 -5.04 -7.08 26.93
N ALA A 2 -4.95 -5.76 27.05
CA ALA A 2 -3.98 -5.00 26.27
C ALA A 2 -2.56 -5.37 26.75
N ASN A 3 -1.71 -5.79 25.82
CA ASN A 3 -0.34 -6.19 26.07
C ASN A 3 0.56 -4.95 25.90
N TYR A 4 1.44 -4.70 26.87
CA TYR A 4 2.20 -3.45 26.94
C TYR A 4 3.69 -3.72 27.01
N GLY A 5 4.46 -2.86 26.35
CA GLY A 5 5.91 -2.84 26.40
C GLY A 5 6.45 -1.44 26.64
N LYS A 6 7.77 -1.32 26.74
CA LYS A 6 8.49 -0.05 26.90
C LYS A 6 9.61 0.08 25.89
N ILE A 7 9.78 1.27 25.32
CA ILE A 7 10.91 1.55 24.43
C ILE A 7 12.22 1.42 25.22
N THR A 8 13.13 0.58 24.74
CA THR A 8 14.48 0.42 25.30
C THR A 8 15.54 1.17 24.50
N GLN A 9 15.39 1.21 23.17
CA GLN A 9 16.36 1.84 22.28
C GLN A 9 15.68 2.38 21.02
N VAL A 10 16.22 3.48 20.48
CA VAL A 10 15.81 4.10 19.22
C VAL A 10 17.07 4.32 18.38
N ILE A 11 17.13 3.77 17.17
CA ILE A 11 18.24 3.90 16.21
C ILE A 11 17.63 4.26 14.85
N GLY A 12 17.55 5.56 14.54
CA GLY A 12 16.84 6.02 13.35
C GLY A 12 15.39 5.51 13.36
N PRO A 13 14.91 4.83 12.30
CA PRO A 13 13.56 4.27 12.26
C PRO A 13 13.42 2.90 12.94
N VAL A 14 14.50 2.33 13.50
CA VAL A 14 14.45 1.07 14.26
C VAL A 14 14.24 1.38 15.74
N VAL A 15 13.26 0.73 16.34
CA VAL A 15 12.89 0.91 17.75
C VAL A 15 12.86 -0.46 18.42
N ASP A 16 13.64 -0.64 19.49
CA ASP A 16 13.63 -1.87 20.29
C ASP A 16 12.69 -1.67 21.49
N VAL A 17 11.81 -2.65 21.73
CA VAL A 17 10.75 -2.61 22.74
C VAL A 17 10.88 -3.83 23.65
N ALA A 18 10.86 -3.62 24.97
CA ALA A 18 10.83 -4.69 25.97
C ALA A 18 9.40 -4.94 26.48
N PHE A 19 9.05 -6.21 26.63
CA PHE A 19 7.80 -6.72 27.21
C PHE A 19 8.13 -7.48 28.50
N ASP A 20 8.78 -6.80 29.45
CA ASP A 20 9.33 -7.37 30.69
C ASP A 20 8.38 -7.24 31.91
N GLU A 21 7.18 -6.67 31.72
CA GLU A 21 6.20 -6.54 32.79
C GLU A 21 5.51 -7.88 33.10
N PRO A 22 5.15 -8.16 34.37
CA PRO A 22 4.46 -9.39 34.74
C PRO A 22 3.15 -9.58 33.98
N GLY A 23 3.06 -10.65 33.19
CA GLY A 23 1.90 -10.96 32.35
C GLY A 23 1.95 -10.36 30.94
N ALA A 24 3.03 -9.68 30.57
CA ALA A 24 3.30 -9.30 29.19
C ALA A 24 3.68 -10.51 28.35
N THR A 25 3.32 -10.48 27.07
CA THR A 25 3.67 -11.51 26.08
C THR A 25 4.45 -10.88 24.94
N LEU A 26 5.37 -11.63 24.33
CA LEU A 26 6.05 -11.17 23.13
C LEU A 26 5.05 -11.10 21.96
N PRO A 27 4.96 -9.95 21.25
CA PRO A 27 4.14 -9.84 20.05
C PRO A 27 4.70 -10.72 18.94
N ASN A 28 3.84 -11.20 18.03
CA ASN A 28 4.32 -11.99 16.89
C ASN A 28 5.14 -11.13 15.93
N ILE A 29 5.94 -11.79 15.10
CA ILE A 29 6.59 -11.10 13.97
C ILE A 29 5.49 -10.59 13.05
N LEU A 30 5.63 -9.35 12.56
CA LEU A 30 4.69 -8.59 11.75
C LEU A 30 3.49 -7.99 12.50
N ASP A 31 3.37 -8.21 13.82
CA ASP A 31 2.35 -7.52 14.62
C ASP A 31 2.66 -6.02 14.72
N SER A 32 1.58 -5.23 14.74
CA SER A 32 1.60 -3.78 14.87
C SER A 32 1.62 -3.38 16.34
N LEU A 33 2.49 -2.44 16.67
CA LEU A 33 2.59 -1.80 17.98
C LEU A 33 2.33 -0.30 17.84
N GLU A 34 1.73 0.31 18.84
CA GLU A 34 1.41 1.73 18.86
C GLU A 34 2.12 2.45 19.99
N VAL A 35 2.69 3.62 19.66
CA VAL A 35 3.24 4.58 20.62
C VAL A 35 2.58 5.93 20.41
N THR A 36 2.16 6.57 21.49
CA THR A 36 1.66 7.94 21.46
C THR A 36 2.78 8.90 21.90
N LYS A 37 3.15 9.83 21.02
CA LYS A 37 4.09 10.91 21.32
C LYS A 37 3.49 11.90 22.33
N ALA A 38 4.33 12.75 22.92
CA ALA A 38 3.89 13.76 23.89
C ALA A 38 2.92 14.80 23.31
N ASP A 39 2.97 15.04 21.99
CA ASP A 39 2.07 15.92 21.25
C ASP A 39 0.72 15.25 20.89
N GLY A 40 0.54 13.97 21.25
CA GLY A 40 -0.64 13.18 20.93
C GLY A 40 -0.56 12.44 19.59
N THR A 41 0.50 12.63 18.81
CA THR A 41 0.69 11.94 17.53
C THR A 41 0.91 10.44 17.75
N ARG A 42 0.18 9.60 17.00
CA ARG A 42 0.32 8.14 17.04
C ARG A 42 1.39 7.68 16.06
N VAL A 43 2.36 6.90 16.55
CA VAL A 43 3.37 6.23 15.73
C VAL A 43 3.11 4.74 15.75
N VAL A 44 3.01 4.16 14.56
CA VAL A 44 2.89 2.70 14.38
C VAL A 44 4.29 2.11 14.16
N LEU A 45 4.58 1.04 14.88
CA LEU A 45 5.79 0.24 14.76
C LEU A 45 5.41 -1.18 14.33
N GLU A 46 6.16 -1.80 13.42
CA GLU A 46 5.95 -3.19 13.02
C GLU A 46 7.06 -4.09 13.58
N CYS A 47 6.70 -5.14 14.30
CA CYS A 47 7.63 -6.13 14.84
C CYS A 47 8.36 -6.88 13.70
N GLN A 48 9.70 -6.81 13.65
CA GLN A 48 10.51 -7.47 12.61
C GLN A 48 11.23 -8.72 13.11
N THR A 49 11.72 -8.71 14.35
CA THR A 49 12.45 -9.85 14.92
C THR A 49 12.37 -9.83 16.43
N HIS A 50 12.47 -11.01 17.05
CA HIS A 50 12.71 -11.15 18.47
C HIS A 50 14.22 -11.10 18.73
N LEU A 51 14.64 -10.33 19.73
CA LEU A 51 16.05 -10.18 20.10
C LEU A 51 16.46 -11.10 21.27
N GLY A 52 15.49 -11.72 21.94
CA GLY A 52 15.68 -12.40 23.23
C GLY A 52 15.47 -11.45 24.41
N GLU A 53 15.54 -11.96 25.63
CA GLU A 53 15.34 -11.19 26.88
C GLU A 53 14.04 -10.35 26.87
N ASP A 54 12.94 -10.95 26.39
CA ASP A 54 11.63 -10.31 26.27
C ASP A 54 11.63 -9.02 25.43
N ARG A 55 12.58 -8.89 24.48
CA ARG A 55 12.69 -7.76 23.56
C ARG A 55 12.36 -8.11 22.13
N VAL A 56 11.72 -7.17 21.47
CA VAL A 56 11.47 -7.18 20.03
C VAL A 56 12.12 -5.97 19.38
N ARG A 57 12.57 -6.17 18.14
CA ARG A 57 13.03 -5.12 17.26
C ARG A 57 11.93 -4.78 16.28
N THR A 58 11.59 -3.50 16.21
CA THR A 58 10.51 -2.99 15.39
C THR A 58 11.02 -1.94 14.41
N VAL A 59 10.26 -1.69 13.36
CA VAL A 59 10.52 -0.62 12.39
C VAL A 59 9.34 0.33 12.42
N ALA A 60 9.62 1.63 12.53
CA ALA A 60 8.60 2.67 12.56
C ALA A 60 8.05 2.96 11.15
N MET A 61 6.75 3.17 11.08
CA MET A 61 6.03 3.61 9.87
C MET A 61 5.99 5.14 9.75
N ASP A 62 6.38 5.87 10.78
CA ASP A 62 6.44 7.33 10.81
C ASP A 62 7.76 7.80 11.49
N GLY A 63 8.03 9.10 11.45
CA GLY A 63 9.21 9.72 12.05
C GLY A 63 9.34 9.38 13.55
N THR A 64 10.53 8.94 13.95
CA THR A 64 10.84 8.55 15.33
C THR A 64 11.30 9.71 16.21
N GLU A 65 11.29 10.94 15.68
CA GLU A 65 11.60 12.14 16.44
C GLU A 65 10.63 12.30 17.61
N GLY A 66 11.19 12.56 18.80
CA GLY A 66 10.43 12.68 20.04
C GLY A 66 10.14 11.36 20.75
N LEU A 67 10.49 10.20 20.18
CA LEU A 67 10.44 8.94 20.90
C LEU A 67 11.57 8.87 21.93
N VAL A 68 11.22 8.61 23.19
CA VAL A 68 12.17 8.48 24.30
C VAL A 68 12.08 7.11 24.95
N ARG A 69 13.19 6.66 25.53
CA ARG A 69 13.25 5.40 26.28
C ARG A 69 12.28 5.44 27.46
N GLY A 70 11.65 4.30 27.75
CA GLY A 70 10.64 4.16 28.79
C GLY A 70 9.22 4.55 28.35
N MET A 71 9.03 5.10 27.14
CA MET A 71 7.69 5.33 26.60
C MET A 71 6.92 4.02 26.48
N LYS A 72 5.63 4.09 26.85
CA LYS A 72 4.71 2.96 26.78
C LYS A 72 4.35 2.64 25.34
N VAL A 73 4.49 1.37 24.99
CA VAL A 73 4.13 0.78 23.69
C VAL A 73 2.95 -0.13 23.92
N THR A 74 1.93 -0.06 23.08
CA THR A 74 0.76 -0.94 23.15
C THR A 74 0.80 -1.91 21.98
N ASP A 75 0.74 -3.20 22.28
CA ASP A 75 0.60 -4.24 21.26
C ASP A 75 -0.86 -4.37 20.83
N THR A 76 -1.08 -4.29 19.51
CA THR A 76 -2.42 -4.43 18.92
C THR A 76 -2.83 -5.89 18.72
N GLY A 77 -1.88 -6.83 18.83
CA GLY A 77 -2.06 -8.27 18.66
C GLY A 77 -2.38 -8.70 17.22
N MET A 78 -2.27 -7.78 16.25
CA MET A 78 -2.53 -8.05 14.85
C MET A 78 -1.58 -7.24 13.97
N PRO A 79 -1.32 -7.66 12.71
CA PRO A 79 -0.56 -6.86 11.77
C PRO A 79 -1.25 -5.54 11.42
N ILE A 80 -0.49 -4.63 10.81
CA ILE A 80 -1.03 -3.39 10.20
C ILE A 80 -2.18 -3.77 9.25
N LYS A 81 -3.26 -2.99 9.26
CA LYS A 81 -4.47 -3.28 8.49
C LYS A 81 -4.85 -2.11 7.59
N MET A 82 -5.43 -2.45 6.44
CA MET A 82 -6.05 -1.49 5.55
C MET A 82 -7.56 -1.53 5.71
N PRO A 83 -8.25 -0.37 5.64
CA PRO A 83 -9.70 -0.34 5.60
C PRO A 83 -10.21 -1.04 4.34
N ILE A 84 -11.34 -1.73 4.48
CA ILE A 84 -12.04 -2.36 3.35
C ILE A 84 -13.49 -1.89 3.31
N GLY A 85 -14.09 -1.92 2.13
CA GLY A 85 -15.47 -1.50 1.92
C GLY A 85 -15.65 -0.77 0.60
N ASP A 86 -16.86 -0.29 0.35
CA ASP A 86 -17.13 0.60 -0.78
C ASP A 86 -16.74 2.06 -0.49
N ASP A 87 -16.55 2.42 0.78
CA ASP A 87 -16.19 3.76 1.25
C ASP A 87 -14.70 4.11 1.08
N ILE A 88 -13.88 3.14 0.61
CA ILE A 88 -12.47 3.34 0.25
C ILE A 88 -12.27 3.75 -1.22
N LYS A 89 -13.33 3.75 -2.03
CA LYS A 89 -13.28 4.17 -3.43
C LYS A 89 -13.12 5.70 -3.53
N GLY A 90 -12.26 6.15 -4.44
CA GLY A 90 -11.93 7.56 -4.66
C GLY A 90 -11.10 8.18 -3.52
N ARG A 91 -10.66 7.38 -2.55
CA ARG A 91 -9.93 7.83 -1.37
C ARG A 91 -8.43 7.66 -1.53
N LEU A 92 -7.69 8.46 -0.76
CA LEU A 92 -6.24 8.38 -0.65
C LEU A 92 -5.84 7.97 0.77
N PHE A 93 -5.10 6.87 0.90
CA PHE A 93 -4.63 6.32 2.17
C PHE A 93 -3.11 6.34 2.31
N ASN A 94 -2.62 6.38 3.55
CA ASN A 94 -1.23 6.08 3.88
C ASN A 94 -1.00 4.57 4.12
N VAL A 95 0.24 4.20 4.46
CA VAL A 95 0.65 2.79 4.70
C VAL A 95 -0.08 2.11 5.87
N ILE A 96 -0.60 2.87 6.83
CA ILE A 96 -1.31 2.33 7.99
C ILE A 96 -2.83 2.35 7.84
N GLY A 97 -3.33 2.70 6.65
CA GLY A 97 -4.75 2.70 6.33
C GLY A 97 -5.52 3.94 6.78
N GLU A 98 -4.84 5.01 7.19
CA GLU A 98 -5.49 6.29 7.46
C GLU A 98 -5.66 7.08 6.17
N ALA A 99 -6.85 7.65 5.97
CA ALA A 99 -7.10 8.55 4.86
C ALA A 99 -6.35 9.88 5.03
N ILE A 100 -5.66 10.31 3.97
CA ILE A 100 -4.84 11.54 3.92
C ILE A 100 -5.36 12.53 2.86
N ASP A 101 -6.54 12.27 2.29
CA ASP A 101 -7.23 13.15 1.33
C ASP A 101 -7.92 14.37 1.97
N GLY A 102 -7.92 14.46 3.31
CA GLY A 102 -8.60 15.52 4.06
C GLY A 102 -10.13 15.33 4.13
N ILE A 103 -10.66 14.23 3.61
CA ILE A 103 -12.06 13.82 3.79
C ILE A 103 -12.15 13.03 5.10
N GLU A 104 -13.33 13.00 5.73
CA GLU A 104 -13.58 12.20 6.93
C GLU A 104 -13.11 10.74 6.75
N GLN A 105 -12.49 10.18 7.80
CA GLN A 105 -12.06 8.79 7.80
C GLN A 105 -13.25 7.86 7.48
N PRO A 106 -13.04 6.80 6.67
CA PRO A 106 -14.04 5.77 6.46
C PRO A 106 -14.60 5.25 7.79
N LYS A 107 -15.91 5.05 7.87
CA LYS A 107 -16.58 4.62 9.12
C LYS A 107 -16.61 3.11 9.29
N GLY A 108 -16.20 2.35 8.27
CA GLY A 108 -16.18 0.90 8.31
C GLY A 108 -15.27 0.34 9.40
N GLU A 109 -15.79 -0.58 10.21
CA GLU A 109 -14.99 -1.35 11.18
C GLU A 109 -14.20 -2.49 10.53
N GLN A 110 -14.50 -2.79 9.26
CA GLN A 110 -13.87 -3.88 8.53
C GLN A 110 -12.50 -3.45 8.03
N SER A 111 -11.51 -4.32 8.25
CA SER A 111 -10.15 -4.11 7.80
C SER A 111 -9.47 -5.44 7.52
N LEU A 112 -8.48 -5.44 6.63
CA LEU A 112 -7.68 -6.62 6.31
C LEU A 112 -6.20 -6.37 6.61
N PRO A 113 -5.47 -7.37 7.13
CA PRO A 113 -4.04 -7.23 7.38
C PRO A 113 -3.25 -7.08 6.07
N ILE A 114 -2.17 -6.30 6.10
CA ILE A 114 -1.28 -6.12 4.95
C ILE A 114 -0.41 -7.35 4.69
N HIS A 115 -0.16 -8.15 5.73
CA HIS A 115 0.59 -9.40 5.67
C HIS A 115 -0.35 -10.58 5.52
N ARG A 116 -0.31 -11.22 4.35
CA ARG A 116 -1.15 -12.38 4.00
C ARG A 116 -0.36 -13.37 3.18
N SER A 117 -0.75 -14.64 3.27
CA SER A 117 -0.21 -15.69 2.41
C SER A 117 -0.71 -15.52 0.98
N ALA A 118 0.11 -15.91 0.01
CA ALA A 118 -0.32 -16.02 -1.38
C ALA A 118 -1.48 -17.02 -1.54
N PRO A 119 -2.34 -16.87 -2.56
CA PRO A 119 -3.38 -17.85 -2.87
C PRO A 119 -2.80 -19.26 -3.04
N SER A 120 -3.52 -20.27 -2.56
CA SER A 120 -3.14 -21.67 -2.75
C SER A 120 -3.23 -22.07 -4.23
N TYR A 121 -2.44 -23.08 -4.62
CA TYR A 121 -2.41 -23.59 -6.00
C TYR A 121 -3.81 -23.95 -6.53
N GLU A 122 -4.66 -24.55 -5.69
CA GLU A 122 -6.03 -24.95 -6.04
C GLU A 122 -6.94 -23.76 -6.41
N ASN A 123 -6.60 -22.56 -5.95
CA ASN A 123 -7.39 -21.36 -6.19
C ASN A 123 -6.91 -20.57 -7.41
N LEU A 124 -5.79 -20.95 -8.03
CA LEU A 124 -5.25 -20.28 -9.21
C LEU A 124 -6.12 -20.57 -10.45
N SER A 125 -6.28 -19.54 -11.29
CA SER A 125 -6.89 -19.71 -12.61
C SER A 125 -5.84 -20.09 -13.65
N THR A 126 -6.19 -20.99 -14.58
CA THR A 126 -5.34 -21.42 -15.70
C THR A 126 -5.67 -20.70 -17.01
N SER A 127 -6.69 -19.83 -17.02
CA SER A 127 -7.11 -19.11 -18.22
C SER A 127 -6.18 -17.93 -18.51
N SER A 128 -5.61 -17.88 -19.72
CA SER A 128 -4.91 -16.70 -20.25
C SER A 128 -5.81 -15.98 -21.24
N GLU A 129 -6.26 -14.79 -20.88
CA GLU A 129 -6.98 -13.87 -21.77
C GLU A 129 -6.07 -12.67 -22.09
N VAL A 130 -6.11 -12.19 -23.33
CA VAL A 130 -5.36 -10.99 -23.72
C VAL A 130 -6.11 -9.74 -23.23
N LEU A 131 -5.38 -8.83 -22.62
CA LEU A 131 -5.84 -7.50 -22.22
C LEU A 131 -5.43 -6.50 -23.32
N PHE A 132 -6.41 -6.05 -24.10
CA PHE A 132 -6.17 -5.04 -25.13
C PHE A 132 -6.00 -3.65 -24.49
N THR A 133 -4.85 -3.04 -24.75
CA THR A 133 -4.46 -1.76 -24.16
C THR A 133 -4.81 -0.56 -25.04
N GLY A 134 -5.02 -0.77 -26.33
CA GLY A 134 -5.17 0.30 -27.32
C GLY A 134 -3.84 0.89 -27.80
N ILE A 135 -2.73 0.42 -27.26
CA ILE A 135 -1.38 0.89 -27.59
C ILE A 135 -0.77 -0.07 -28.60
N LYS A 136 -0.59 0.39 -29.83
CA LYS A 136 -0.16 -0.44 -30.98
C LYS A 136 1.07 -1.31 -30.70
N VAL A 137 2.10 -0.77 -30.04
CA VAL A 137 3.33 -1.52 -29.78
C VAL A 137 3.13 -2.60 -28.73
N ILE A 138 2.32 -2.35 -27.71
CA ILE A 138 2.00 -3.32 -26.66
C ILE A 138 1.11 -4.41 -27.25
N ASP A 139 0.00 -4.04 -27.87
CA ASP A 139 -0.97 -5.01 -28.41
C ASP A 139 -0.40 -5.88 -29.54
N LEU A 140 0.64 -5.42 -30.25
CA LEU A 140 1.27 -6.18 -31.35
C LEU A 140 2.48 -7.00 -30.91
N ILE A 141 3.40 -6.43 -30.12
CA ILE A 141 4.71 -7.03 -29.83
C ILE A 141 4.71 -7.76 -28.48
N GLU A 142 4.12 -7.15 -27.45
CA GLU A 142 4.11 -7.68 -26.08
C GLU A 142 2.70 -7.56 -25.49
N PRO A 143 1.74 -8.35 -26.00
CA PRO A 143 0.36 -8.26 -25.55
C PRO A 143 0.24 -8.63 -24.08
N TYR A 144 -0.47 -7.80 -23.32
CA TYR A 144 -0.65 -8.03 -21.89
C TYR A 144 -1.64 -9.16 -21.63
N SER A 145 -1.35 -10.00 -20.65
CA SER A 145 -2.28 -11.01 -20.17
C SER A 145 -3.10 -10.44 -19.01
N LYS A 146 -4.41 -10.62 -19.08
CA LYS A 146 -5.31 -10.35 -17.97
C LYS A 146 -4.92 -11.20 -16.77
N GLY A 147 -4.76 -10.55 -15.62
CA GLY A 147 -4.30 -11.19 -14.40
C GLY A 147 -2.80 -11.49 -14.37
N GLY A 148 -2.06 -10.97 -15.35
CA GLY A 148 -0.62 -11.07 -15.44
C GLY A 148 0.12 -10.02 -14.62
N LYS A 149 1.44 -10.14 -14.63
CA LYS A 149 2.38 -9.20 -14.01
C LYS A 149 3.16 -8.52 -15.13
N ILE A 150 3.00 -7.21 -15.27
CA ILE A 150 3.61 -6.41 -16.33
C ILE A 150 4.66 -5.51 -15.72
N GLY A 151 5.88 -5.57 -16.26
CA GLY A 151 7.00 -4.72 -15.83
C GLY A 151 7.32 -3.65 -16.85
N LEU A 152 7.30 -2.38 -16.43
CA LEU A 152 7.71 -1.23 -17.23
C LEU A 152 9.15 -0.86 -16.88
N PHE A 153 10.10 -1.58 -17.49
CA PHE A 153 11.52 -1.36 -17.23
C PHE A 153 12.04 -0.16 -18.01
N GLY A 154 12.49 0.87 -17.29
CA GLY A 154 12.99 2.08 -17.91
C GLY A 154 13.67 3.02 -16.92
N GLY A 155 14.61 3.82 -17.43
CA GLY A 155 15.30 4.87 -16.66
C GLY A 155 14.40 6.06 -16.33
N ALA A 156 14.97 7.06 -15.65
CA ALA A 156 14.26 8.29 -15.38
C ALA A 156 13.93 9.05 -16.67
N GLY A 157 12.72 9.61 -16.77
CA GLY A 157 12.32 10.48 -17.89
C GLY A 157 11.94 9.78 -19.19
N VAL A 158 11.89 8.44 -19.23
CA VAL A 158 11.51 7.69 -20.45
C VAL A 158 10.00 7.59 -20.69
N GLY A 159 9.17 8.22 -19.84
CA GLY A 159 7.72 8.26 -20.00
C GLY A 159 6.93 7.12 -19.34
N LYS A 160 7.48 6.43 -18.34
CA LYS A 160 6.77 5.33 -17.62
C LYS A 160 5.43 5.78 -17.02
N THR A 161 5.43 6.90 -16.29
CA THR A 161 4.22 7.46 -15.68
C THR A 161 3.19 7.86 -16.75
N VAL A 162 3.64 8.42 -17.88
CA VAL A 162 2.77 8.78 -19.02
C VAL A 162 2.13 7.52 -19.62
N LEU A 163 2.90 6.43 -19.76
CA LEU A 163 2.36 5.16 -20.24
C LEU A 163 1.32 4.58 -19.28
N ILE A 164 1.57 4.67 -17.97
CA ILE A 164 0.62 4.26 -16.93
C ILE A 164 -0.67 5.07 -17.03
N GLN A 165 -0.59 6.39 -17.11
CA GLN A 165 -1.73 7.28 -17.30
C GLN A 165 -2.55 6.91 -18.54
N GLU A 166 -1.88 6.66 -19.67
CA GLU A 166 -2.54 6.28 -20.92
C GLU A 166 -3.21 4.90 -20.83
N LEU A 167 -2.56 3.93 -20.18
CA LEU A 167 -3.15 2.62 -19.90
C LEU A 167 -4.41 2.75 -19.04
N ILE A 168 -4.40 3.61 -18.03
CA ILE A 168 -5.56 3.84 -17.17
C ILE A 168 -6.67 4.49 -17.97
N ASN A 169 -6.37 5.53 -18.75
CA ASN A 169 -7.35 6.20 -19.58
C ASN A 169 -8.03 5.23 -20.56
N ASN A 170 -7.27 4.36 -21.23
CA ASN A 170 -7.81 3.42 -22.21
C ASN A 170 -8.54 2.24 -21.53
N ILE A 171 -7.94 1.64 -20.51
CA ILE A 171 -8.50 0.45 -19.86
C ILE A 171 -9.65 0.83 -18.92
N ALA A 172 -9.59 1.93 -18.15
CA ALA A 172 -10.70 2.32 -17.26
C ALA A 172 -11.94 2.82 -18.02
N LYS A 173 -11.78 3.31 -19.26
CA LYS A 173 -12.91 3.64 -20.15
C LYS A 173 -13.50 2.40 -20.81
N ALA A 174 -12.67 1.46 -21.26
CA ALA A 174 -13.11 0.25 -21.96
C ALA A 174 -13.59 -0.87 -21.02
N TYR A 175 -12.96 -0.99 -19.85
CA TYR A 175 -13.26 -1.99 -18.83
C TYR A 175 -13.88 -1.32 -17.60
N ALA A 176 -14.98 -1.89 -17.12
CA ALA A 176 -15.67 -1.44 -15.90
C ALA A 176 -14.96 -1.89 -14.59
N GLY A 177 -13.67 -2.21 -14.66
CA GLY A 177 -12.88 -2.71 -13.54
C GLY A 177 -12.52 -1.62 -12.52
N LEU A 178 -12.25 -2.03 -11.29
CA LEU A 178 -11.69 -1.15 -10.26
C LEU A 178 -10.16 -1.10 -10.41
N SER A 179 -9.57 0.03 -10.07
CA SER A 179 -8.12 0.25 -10.10
C SER A 179 -7.60 0.58 -8.71
N VAL A 180 -6.41 0.10 -8.37
CA VAL A 180 -5.71 0.44 -7.14
C VAL A 180 -4.32 0.95 -7.49
N PHE A 181 -3.93 2.06 -6.86
CA PHE A 181 -2.65 2.71 -7.06
C PHE A 181 -1.82 2.62 -5.79
N ALA A 182 -0.65 2.00 -5.88
CA ALA A 182 0.36 2.00 -4.84
C ALA A 182 1.52 2.92 -5.27
N GLY A 183 1.55 4.13 -4.71
CA GLY A 183 2.63 5.09 -4.90
C GLY A 183 3.76 4.82 -3.90
N VAL A 184 4.76 4.04 -4.30
CA VAL A 184 5.89 3.63 -3.48
C VAL A 184 7.07 4.58 -3.70
N GLY A 185 7.36 5.45 -2.74
CA GLY A 185 8.49 6.35 -2.79
C GLY A 185 8.41 7.34 -3.95
N GLU A 186 7.19 7.77 -4.30
CA GLU A 186 6.93 8.78 -5.31
C GLU A 186 6.99 10.20 -4.73
N ARG A 187 7.19 11.20 -5.60
CA ARG A 187 7.14 12.59 -5.15
C ARG A 187 5.71 12.97 -4.82
N THR A 188 5.53 13.72 -3.72
CA THR A 188 4.22 14.26 -3.31
C THR A 188 3.51 15.03 -4.44
N ARG A 189 4.28 15.76 -5.26
CA ARG A 189 3.74 16.46 -6.45
C ARG A 189 3.15 15.49 -7.47
N GLU A 190 3.87 14.41 -7.81
CA GLU A 190 3.42 13.42 -8.80
C GLU A 190 2.15 12.70 -8.32
N GLY A 191 2.06 12.38 -7.04
CA GLY A 191 0.83 11.82 -6.46
C GLY A 191 -0.36 12.79 -6.49
N ASN A 192 -0.14 14.07 -6.17
CA ASN A 192 -1.19 15.09 -6.26
C ASN A 192 -1.66 15.32 -7.71
N ASP A 193 -0.73 15.39 -8.66
CA ASP A 193 -1.05 15.59 -10.08
C ASP A 193 -1.85 14.38 -10.61
N LEU A 194 -1.45 13.15 -10.26
CA LEU A 194 -2.19 11.93 -10.60
C LEU A 194 -3.61 11.96 -10.04
N LEU A 195 -3.83 12.35 -8.78
CA LEU A 195 -5.17 12.42 -8.20
C LEU A 195 -6.04 13.45 -8.94
N ARG A 196 -5.49 14.61 -9.27
CA ARG A 196 -6.20 15.66 -10.04
C ARG A 196 -6.62 15.17 -11.41
N GLU A 197 -5.70 14.54 -12.15
CA GLU A 197 -5.98 13.97 -13.47
C GLU A 197 -7.07 12.90 -13.40
N MET A 198 -7.07 12.06 -12.36
CA MET A 198 -8.09 11.02 -12.18
C MET A 198 -9.48 11.60 -11.89
N ILE A 199 -9.55 12.74 -11.20
CA ILE A 199 -10.79 13.48 -10.99
C ILE A 199 -11.26 14.11 -12.31
N GLU A 200 -10.36 14.75 -13.06
CA GLU A 200 -10.68 15.36 -14.36
C GLU A 200 -11.09 14.33 -15.43
N ALA A 201 -10.49 13.14 -15.41
CA ALA A 201 -10.84 12.03 -16.29
C ALA A 201 -12.18 11.35 -15.91
N GLY A 202 -12.77 11.72 -14.77
CA GLY A 202 -14.03 11.12 -14.27
C GLY A 202 -13.87 9.69 -13.75
N ILE A 203 -12.64 9.28 -13.42
CA ILE A 203 -12.35 7.97 -12.80
C ILE A 203 -12.64 8.04 -11.29
N VAL A 204 -12.38 9.20 -10.70
CA VAL A 204 -12.74 9.57 -9.33
C VAL A 204 -13.82 10.64 -9.39
N ASP A 205 -14.99 10.42 -8.79
CA ASP A 205 -16.10 11.38 -8.84
C ASP A 205 -16.31 12.05 -7.49
N TYR A 206 -15.79 13.27 -7.34
CA TYR A 206 -16.02 14.11 -6.15
C TYR A 206 -17.27 14.98 -6.27
N GLY A 207 -17.98 14.89 -7.40
CA GLY A 207 -19.19 15.65 -7.68
C GLY A 207 -18.95 16.95 -8.47
N PRO A 208 -20.01 17.48 -9.10
CA PRO A 208 -19.90 18.61 -10.02
C PRO A 208 -19.53 19.93 -9.34
N GLU A 209 -19.88 20.11 -8.06
CA GLU A 209 -19.53 21.32 -7.32
C GLU A 209 -18.05 21.36 -6.95
N PHE A 210 -17.48 20.21 -6.56
CA PHE A 210 -16.04 20.09 -6.37
C PHE A 210 -15.30 20.35 -7.68
N ASN A 211 -15.71 19.73 -8.78
CA ASN A 211 -15.05 19.89 -10.08
C ASN A 211 -15.06 21.35 -10.56
N LYS A 212 -16.16 22.09 -10.34
CA LYS A 212 -16.20 23.53 -10.63
C LYS A 212 -15.18 24.31 -9.79
N SER A 213 -15.03 23.96 -8.51
CA SER A 213 -14.02 24.56 -7.64
C SER A 213 -12.60 24.23 -8.14
N LEU A 214 -12.36 22.98 -8.53
CA LEU A 214 -11.08 22.52 -9.06
C LEU A 214 -10.68 23.30 -10.33
N HIS A 215 -11.59 23.48 -11.27
CA HIS A 215 -11.35 24.27 -12.49
C HIS A 215 -11.15 25.77 -12.22
N ALA A 216 -11.70 26.29 -11.12
CA ALA A 216 -11.43 27.64 -10.65
C ALA A 216 -10.10 27.76 -9.86
N GLY A 217 -9.34 26.67 -9.74
CA GLY A 217 -8.06 26.61 -9.02
C GLY A 217 -8.19 26.37 -7.50
N GLY A 218 -9.40 26.10 -7.00
CA GLY A 218 -9.67 25.83 -5.58
C GLY A 218 -9.66 24.33 -5.25
N TRP A 219 -9.48 24.00 -3.97
CA TRP A 219 -9.53 22.63 -3.44
C TRP A 219 -10.49 22.57 -2.25
N ASP A 220 -11.79 22.62 -2.52
CA ASP A 220 -12.82 22.76 -1.50
C ASP A 220 -13.46 21.41 -1.15
N LEU A 221 -12.90 20.74 -0.14
CA LEU A 221 -13.34 19.43 0.32
C LEU A 221 -14.77 19.42 0.89
N SER A 222 -15.34 20.59 1.25
CA SER A 222 -16.73 20.67 1.72
C SER A 222 -17.76 20.37 0.64
N LYS A 223 -17.34 20.48 -0.64
CA LYS A 223 -18.18 20.24 -1.82
C LYS A 223 -18.10 18.81 -2.35
N VAL A 224 -17.40 17.91 -1.65
CA VAL A 224 -17.28 16.50 -2.06
C VAL A 224 -18.60 15.78 -1.82
N ASP A 225 -19.19 15.26 -2.89
CA ASP A 225 -20.40 14.43 -2.82
C ASP A 225 -20.03 12.99 -2.42
N LYS A 226 -20.27 12.67 -1.14
CA LYS A 226 -20.01 11.34 -0.58
C LYS A 226 -20.75 10.20 -1.30
N LYS A 227 -21.89 10.46 -1.96
CA LYS A 227 -22.62 9.41 -2.69
C LYS A 227 -21.93 9.08 -4.00
N ARG A 228 -21.50 10.10 -4.75
CA ARG A 228 -20.74 9.94 -6.00
C ARG A 228 -19.35 9.40 -5.77
N LEU A 229 -18.74 9.74 -4.63
CA LEU A 229 -17.46 9.19 -4.24
C LEU A 229 -17.45 7.66 -4.23
N ALA A 230 -18.56 7.02 -3.80
CA ALA A 230 -18.72 5.57 -3.79
C ALA A 230 -18.80 4.93 -5.20
N ASP A 231 -19.11 5.73 -6.23
CA ASP A 231 -19.12 5.31 -7.64
C ASP A 231 -17.74 5.44 -8.30
N SER A 232 -16.74 5.98 -7.58
CA SER A 232 -15.37 6.09 -8.05
C SER A 232 -14.76 4.72 -8.34
N LYS A 233 -13.90 4.66 -9.36
CA LYS A 233 -13.30 3.42 -9.86
C LYS A 233 -11.84 3.22 -9.43
N ALA A 234 -11.27 4.15 -8.67
CA ALA A 234 -9.87 4.09 -8.25
C ALA A 234 -9.73 4.27 -6.73
N THR A 235 -8.76 3.58 -6.12
CA THR A 235 -8.32 3.81 -4.74
C THR A 235 -6.80 4.02 -4.72
N PHE A 236 -6.32 4.97 -3.93
CA PHE A 236 -4.91 5.35 -3.87
C PHE A 236 -4.32 5.03 -2.50
N VAL A 237 -3.12 4.46 -2.50
CA VAL A 237 -2.33 4.22 -1.29
C VAL A 237 -0.93 4.75 -1.56
N PHE A 238 -0.54 5.82 -0.88
CA PHE A 238 0.75 6.48 -1.10
C PHE A 238 1.65 6.36 0.12
N GLY A 239 2.92 6.11 -0.16
CA GLY A 239 4.01 6.13 0.79
C GLY A 239 5.11 6.97 0.17
N GLN A 240 5.15 8.24 0.52
CA GLN A 240 5.90 9.25 -0.20
C GLN A 240 7.42 9.17 0.06
N MET A 241 8.23 9.87 -0.75
CA MET A 241 9.71 9.90 -0.56
C MET A 241 10.16 10.47 0.80
N ASN A 242 9.37 11.34 1.41
CA ASN A 242 9.64 11.93 2.73
C ASN A 242 9.29 10.98 3.89
N GLU A 243 8.61 9.86 3.63
CA GLU A 243 8.28 8.87 4.65
C GLU A 243 9.47 7.95 4.95
N PRO A 244 9.56 7.42 6.18
CA PRO A 244 10.64 6.52 6.58
C PRO A 244 10.66 5.25 5.72
N PRO A 245 11.81 4.57 5.64
CA PRO A 245 11.93 3.34 4.86
C PRO A 245 10.96 2.23 5.30
N GLY A 246 10.52 2.23 6.57
CA GLY A 246 9.47 1.32 7.05
C GLY A 246 8.16 1.44 6.27
N ALA A 247 7.66 2.67 6.11
CA ALA A 247 6.45 2.94 5.35
C ALA A 247 6.60 2.56 3.88
N ARG A 248 7.69 2.99 3.24
CA ARG A 248 7.98 2.67 1.83
C ARG A 248 8.10 1.16 1.58
N ALA A 249 8.61 0.40 2.55
CA ALA A 249 8.73 -1.05 2.47
C ALA A 249 7.40 -1.81 2.71
N ARG A 250 6.31 -1.12 3.06
CA ARG A 250 5.00 -1.74 3.35
C ARG A 250 3.85 -1.19 2.50
N VAL A 251 4.03 -0.03 1.87
CA VAL A 251 2.94 0.60 1.10
C VAL A 251 2.49 -0.22 -0.11
N ALA A 252 3.40 -0.94 -0.78
CA ALA A 252 3.03 -1.87 -1.84
C ALA A 252 2.10 -3.00 -1.33
N LEU A 253 2.36 -3.53 -0.13
CA LEU A 253 1.52 -4.55 0.51
C LEU A 253 0.15 -4.00 0.92
N SER A 254 0.13 -2.73 1.31
CA SER A 254 -1.10 -2.02 1.69
C SER A 254 -2.03 -1.84 0.48
N GLY A 255 -1.48 -1.34 -0.65
CA GLY A 255 -2.21 -1.30 -1.92
C GLY A 255 -2.64 -2.68 -2.40
N LEU A 256 -1.78 -3.68 -2.25
CA LEU A 256 -2.09 -5.06 -2.62
C LEU A 256 -3.24 -5.64 -1.80
N THR A 257 -3.32 -5.37 -0.51
CA THR A 257 -4.44 -5.82 0.33
C THR A 257 -5.77 -5.19 -0.10
N VAL A 258 -5.77 -3.92 -0.51
CA VAL A 258 -6.95 -3.27 -1.10
C VAL A 258 -7.33 -3.93 -2.43
N ALA A 259 -6.35 -4.23 -3.29
CA ALA A 259 -6.59 -4.92 -4.56
C ALA A 259 -7.12 -6.35 -4.36
N GLU A 260 -6.58 -7.09 -3.39
CA GLU A 260 -7.06 -8.42 -3.00
C GLU A 260 -8.50 -8.38 -2.48
N TYR A 261 -8.86 -7.37 -1.69
CA TYR A 261 -10.25 -7.19 -1.25
C TYR A 261 -11.19 -7.02 -2.45
N PHE A 262 -10.84 -6.18 -3.43
CA PHE A 262 -11.68 -6.03 -4.61
C PHE A 262 -11.68 -7.27 -5.52
N ARG A 263 -10.58 -8.04 -5.56
CA ARG A 263 -10.49 -9.33 -6.28
C ARG A 263 -11.35 -10.39 -5.64
N ASP A 264 -11.28 -10.57 -4.32
CA ASP A 264 -11.96 -11.66 -3.61
C ASP A 264 -13.40 -11.30 -3.22
N GLY A 265 -13.72 -10.01 -3.19
CA GLY A 265 -15.00 -9.47 -2.73
C GLY A 265 -15.21 -9.66 -1.23
N ASP A 266 -16.46 -9.55 -0.79
CA ASP A 266 -16.89 -9.85 0.58
C ASP A 266 -16.91 -11.37 0.91
N GLY A 267 -16.36 -12.20 0.03
CA GLY A 267 -16.38 -13.67 0.13
C GLY A 267 -17.71 -14.32 -0.26
N LYS A 268 -18.70 -13.57 -0.75
CA LYS A 268 -20.02 -14.09 -1.16
C LYS A 268 -20.38 -13.85 -2.64
N GLY A 269 -19.65 -12.96 -3.32
CA GLY A 269 -19.89 -12.61 -4.72
C GLY A 269 -18.84 -13.13 -5.71
N LYS A 270 -19.12 -12.97 -7.00
CA LYS A 270 -18.07 -13.02 -8.04
C LYS A 270 -17.14 -11.83 -7.81
N GLY A 271 -15.86 -12.12 -7.67
CA GLY A 271 -14.80 -11.12 -7.62
C GLY A 271 -14.72 -10.28 -8.90
N LYS A 272 -13.91 -9.23 -8.85
CA LYS A 272 -13.73 -8.31 -9.98
C LYS A 272 -12.34 -8.45 -10.58
N ASP A 273 -12.23 -8.03 -11.83
CA ASP A 273 -10.94 -7.84 -12.49
C ASP A 273 -10.40 -6.48 -12.10
N ILE A 274 -9.23 -6.49 -11.46
CA ILE A 274 -8.59 -5.33 -10.84
C ILE A 274 -7.33 -4.98 -11.61
N LEU A 275 -7.14 -3.69 -11.86
CA LEU A 275 -5.84 -3.16 -12.28
C LEU A 275 -5.09 -2.66 -11.07
N PHE A 276 -3.88 -3.17 -10.85
CA PHE A 276 -3.03 -2.76 -9.74
C PHE A 276 -1.77 -2.07 -10.27
N PHE A 277 -1.64 -0.79 -10.01
CA PHE A 277 -0.49 0.01 -10.44
C PHE A 277 0.48 0.17 -9.29
N ILE A 278 1.75 -0.16 -9.50
CA ILE A 278 2.83 0.05 -8.53
C ILE A 278 3.85 0.99 -9.18
N ASP A 279 3.93 2.22 -8.69
CA ASP A 279 4.97 3.17 -9.08
C ASP A 279 5.65 3.63 -7.79
N ASN A 280 6.87 3.23 -7.44
CA ASN A 280 7.80 2.41 -8.20
C ASN A 280 8.24 1.13 -7.44
N ILE A 281 8.26 -0.03 -8.11
CA ILE A 281 8.62 -1.30 -7.47
C ILE A 281 10.09 -1.34 -7.01
N PHE A 282 10.97 -0.60 -7.70
CA PHE A 282 12.36 -0.47 -7.28
C PHE A 282 12.48 0.26 -5.94
N ARG A 283 11.61 1.23 -5.64
CA ARG A 283 11.61 1.96 -4.36
C ARG A 283 11.19 1.08 -3.20
N PHE A 284 10.33 0.09 -3.43
CA PHE A 284 10.03 -0.96 -2.46
C PHE A 284 11.31 -1.75 -2.10
N THR A 285 12.06 -2.19 -3.11
CA THR A 285 13.32 -2.90 -2.90
C THR A 285 14.37 -2.04 -2.20
N GLN A 286 14.51 -0.77 -2.59
CA GLN A 286 15.43 0.17 -1.97
C GLN A 286 15.10 0.38 -0.48
N ALA A 287 13.82 0.57 -0.16
CA ALA A 287 13.37 0.69 1.22
C ALA A 287 13.65 -0.59 2.02
N GLY A 288 13.45 -1.77 1.42
CA GLY A 288 13.81 -3.06 2.03
C GLY A 288 15.32 -3.19 2.32
N SER A 289 16.18 -2.68 1.43
CA SER A 289 17.63 -2.64 1.66
C SER A 289 18.01 -1.71 2.81
N GLU A 290 17.40 -0.51 2.89
CA GLU A 290 17.59 0.43 3.99
C GLU A 290 17.17 -0.19 5.34
N VAL A 291 15.97 -0.80 5.39
CA VAL A 291 15.49 -1.49 6.60
C VAL A 291 16.43 -2.64 6.99
N SER A 292 16.85 -3.47 6.03
CA SER A 292 17.73 -4.60 6.28
C SER A 292 19.08 -4.18 6.88
N ALA A 293 19.66 -3.08 6.39
CA ALA A 293 20.90 -2.53 6.93
C ALA A 293 20.73 -2.07 8.39
N LEU A 294 19.62 -1.39 8.69
CA LEU A 294 19.29 -0.92 10.03
C LEU A 294 18.98 -2.06 11.02
N LEU A 295 18.45 -3.17 10.53
CA LEU A 295 18.25 -4.39 11.32
C LEU A 295 19.56 -5.13 11.63
N GLY A 296 20.69 -4.71 11.03
CA GLY A 296 22.00 -5.32 11.23
C GLY A 296 22.24 -6.58 10.40
N ARG A 297 21.47 -6.80 9.33
CA ARG A 297 21.68 -7.94 8.41
C ARG A 297 22.88 -7.65 7.52
N MET A 298 23.71 -8.68 7.26
CA MET A 298 24.79 -8.54 6.30
C MET A 298 24.24 -8.29 4.88
N PRO A 299 24.74 -7.28 4.16
CA PRO A 299 24.28 -7.00 2.81
C PRO A 299 24.73 -8.10 1.83
N SER A 300 23.92 -8.30 0.80
CA SER A 300 24.21 -9.17 -0.35
C SER A 300 24.88 -8.38 -1.49
N ALA A 301 24.92 -8.95 -2.68
CA ALA A 301 25.46 -8.32 -3.88
C ALA A 301 24.88 -6.91 -4.09
N VAL A 302 25.75 -5.95 -4.45
CA VAL A 302 25.38 -4.55 -4.75
C VAL A 302 24.73 -3.82 -3.56
N GLY A 303 24.79 -4.39 -2.34
CA GLY A 303 24.23 -3.77 -1.13
C GLY A 303 22.77 -4.07 -0.85
N TYR A 304 22.14 -4.97 -1.62
CA TYR A 304 20.75 -5.39 -1.38
C TYR A 304 20.60 -6.25 -0.13
N GLN A 305 19.38 -6.34 0.39
CA GLN A 305 19.06 -7.25 1.48
C GLN A 305 19.24 -8.72 1.06
N PRO A 306 19.70 -9.61 1.96
CA PRO A 306 19.81 -11.04 1.68
C PRO A 306 18.45 -11.71 1.45
N THR A 307 17.37 -11.09 1.95
CA THR A 307 15.98 -11.57 1.85
C THR A 307 15.24 -11.06 0.60
N LEU A 308 15.92 -10.40 -0.34
CA LEU A 308 15.29 -9.71 -1.46
C LEU A 308 14.37 -10.63 -2.28
N ALA A 309 14.87 -11.81 -2.64
CA ALA A 309 14.11 -12.78 -3.44
C ALA A 309 12.84 -13.25 -2.72
N THR A 310 12.92 -13.48 -1.42
CA THR A 310 11.78 -13.94 -0.61
C THR A 310 10.76 -12.83 -0.40
N GLU A 311 11.19 -11.61 -0.05
CA GLU A 311 10.30 -10.46 0.15
C GLU A 311 9.58 -10.07 -1.14
N MET A 312 10.31 -10.03 -2.26
CA MET A 312 9.73 -9.80 -3.58
C MET A 312 8.78 -10.94 -3.96
N GLY A 313 9.18 -12.20 -3.73
CA GLY A 313 8.36 -13.38 -4.02
C GLY A 313 7.02 -13.36 -3.28
N ILE A 314 7.01 -13.11 -1.98
CA ILE A 314 5.78 -13.07 -1.17
C ILE A 314 4.78 -12.05 -1.72
N MET A 315 5.26 -10.86 -2.08
CA MET A 315 4.42 -9.83 -2.67
C MET A 315 3.94 -10.20 -4.09
N GLN A 316 4.85 -10.65 -4.95
CA GLN A 316 4.52 -10.94 -6.35
C GLN A 316 3.58 -12.15 -6.45
N GLU A 317 3.73 -13.19 -5.62
CA GLU A 317 2.87 -14.38 -5.68
C GLU A 317 1.42 -14.12 -5.25
N ARG A 318 1.19 -13.06 -4.46
CA ARG A 318 -0.16 -12.59 -4.13
C ARG A 318 -0.86 -11.90 -5.30
N ILE A 319 -0.08 -11.30 -6.20
CA ILE A 319 -0.56 -10.70 -7.45
C ILE A 319 -0.79 -11.81 -8.47
N THR A 320 -2.01 -12.35 -8.48
CA THR A 320 -2.36 -13.45 -9.38
C THR A 320 -3.86 -13.49 -9.66
N SER A 321 -4.22 -14.28 -10.66
CA SER A 321 -5.60 -14.63 -10.95
C SER A 321 -6.05 -15.80 -10.12
N THR A 322 -7.21 -15.63 -9.50
CA THR A 322 -7.89 -16.68 -8.75
C THR A 322 -9.18 -17.08 -9.46
N LYS A 323 -9.84 -18.11 -8.97
CA LYS A 323 -11.19 -18.50 -9.42
C LYS A 323 -12.25 -17.42 -9.19
N ASN A 324 -12.01 -16.49 -8.25
CA ASN A 324 -12.97 -15.46 -7.89
C ASN A 324 -12.82 -14.20 -8.74
N GLY A 325 -11.59 -13.86 -9.13
CA GLY A 325 -11.27 -12.66 -9.90
C GLY A 325 -9.79 -12.57 -10.23
N SER A 326 -9.39 -11.54 -10.97
CA SER A 326 -8.01 -11.35 -11.41
C SER A 326 -7.41 -10.03 -10.92
N ILE A 327 -6.11 -10.03 -10.62
CA ILE A 327 -5.33 -8.79 -10.45
C ILE A 327 -4.33 -8.73 -11.58
N THR A 328 -4.53 -7.77 -12.48
CA THR A 328 -3.53 -7.43 -13.51
C THR A 328 -2.67 -6.31 -12.95
N SER A 329 -1.38 -6.57 -12.74
CA SER A 329 -0.48 -5.54 -12.21
C SER A 329 0.39 -4.90 -13.27
N VAL A 330 0.55 -3.58 -13.20
CA VAL A 330 1.49 -2.81 -14.01
C VAL A 330 2.47 -2.13 -13.06
N GLN A 331 3.74 -2.48 -13.18
CA GLN A 331 4.78 -2.14 -12.20
C GLN A 331 5.91 -1.37 -12.87
N ALA A 332 6.21 -0.16 -12.38
CA ALA A 332 7.25 0.72 -12.91
C ALA A 332 8.58 0.64 -12.16
#